data_AF-A0A2W0H5N1-F1
#
_entry.id   AF-A0A2W0H5N1-F1
#
_cell.length_a   1.000
_cell.length_b   1.000
_cell.length_c   1.000
_cell.angle_alpha   90.00
_cell.angle_beta   90.00
_cell.angle_gamma   90.00
#
_symmetry.space_group_name_H-M   'P 1'
#
loop_
_entity.id
_entity.type
_entity.pdbx_description
1 polymer ?
#
loop_
_entity_poly.entity_id
_entity_poly.type
_entity_poly.pdbx_seq_one_letter_code
_entity_poly.pdbx_strand_id
1 'polypeptide(L)'
;MRHDKPLNQARTILENMKKKEGTGEGTFLELQSSIKMLKNDHLNDNFEGTIEEIDAFIDERKNSASNEEHIVYHSQNISRWIEELTMLNDEQSGVTIDYKQRGGREI
;
A
#
# COMPACT_ATOMS: atom_id res chain seq x y z
N MET A 1 7.57 -1.28 -16.19
CA MET A 1 8.05 0.06 -16.57
C MET A 1 7.05 1.20 -16.37
N ARG A 2 5.73 1.09 -16.62
CA ARG A 2 4.79 2.20 -16.32
C ARG A 2 4.38 2.30 -14.84
N HIS A 3 4.40 1.19 -14.10
CA HIS A 3 3.85 1.11 -12.72
C HIS A 3 4.92 1.14 -11.63
N ASP A 4 6.18 0.91 -11.99
CA ASP A 4 7.31 0.82 -11.07
C ASP A 4 7.45 2.09 -10.23
N LYS A 5 7.13 3.25 -10.82
CA LYS A 5 7.22 4.55 -10.12
C LYS A 5 6.13 4.73 -9.06
N PRO A 6 4.81 4.66 -9.36
CA PRO A 6 3.78 4.81 -8.34
C PRO A 6 3.83 3.69 -7.28
N LEU A 7 4.23 2.48 -7.66
CA LEU A 7 4.35 1.37 -6.73
C LEU A 7 5.49 1.57 -5.73
N ASN A 8 6.70 1.90 -6.21
CA ASN A 8 7.83 2.19 -5.31
C ASN A 8 7.54 3.42 -4.44
N GLN A 9 6.87 4.43 -4.99
CA GLN A 9 6.47 5.62 -4.23
C GLN A 9 5.50 5.27 -3.10
N ALA A 10 4.45 4.50 -3.37
CA ALA A 10 3.50 4.04 -2.35
C ALA A 10 4.21 3.24 -1.25
N ARG A 11 5.11 2.32 -1.62
CA ARG A 11 5.90 1.54 -0.65
C ARG A 11 6.77 2.43 0.24
N THR A 12 7.55 3.34 -0.36
CA THR A 12 8.42 4.25 0.40
C THR A 12 7.62 5.14 1.36
N ILE A 13 6.44 5.62 0.94
CA ILE A 13 5.57 6.41 1.81
C ILE A 13 5.09 5.57 3.00
N LEU A 14 4.63 4.34 2.78
CA LEU A 14 4.20 3.43 3.84
C LEU A 14 5.35 3.08 4.80
N GLU A 15 6.57 2.90 4.30
CA GLU A 15 7.76 2.70 5.14
C GLU A 15 8.04 3.91 6.03
N ASN A 16 7.94 5.12 5.49
CA ASN A 16 8.13 6.36 6.25
C ASN A 16 7.03 6.54 7.30
N MET A 17 5.77 6.25 6.95
CA MET A 17 4.66 6.22 7.92
C MET A 17 4.94 5.25 9.06
N LYS A 18 5.37 4.01 8.74
CA LYS A 18 5.72 2.98 9.73
C LYS A 18 6.84 3.43 10.68
N LYS A 19 7.82 4.18 10.18
CA LYS A 19 8.91 4.77 10.98
C LYS A 19 8.52 6.05 11.71
N LYS A 20 7.30 6.55 11.51
CA LYS A 20 6.81 7.85 12.02
C LYS A 20 7.60 9.04 11.47
N GLU A 21 8.21 8.89 10.30
CA GLU A 21 8.95 9.93 9.57
C GLU A 21 8.06 10.67 8.55
N GLY A 22 6.82 10.22 8.35
CA GLY A 22 5.83 10.86 7.47
C GLY A 22 4.41 10.69 7.99
N THR A 23 3.93 11.64 8.79
CA THR A 23 2.58 11.64 9.38
C THR A 23 1.75 12.84 8.93
N GLY A 24 2.33 13.73 8.12
CA GLY A 24 1.67 14.94 7.65
C GLY A 24 0.59 14.66 6.60
N GLU A 25 -0.35 15.59 6.47
CA GLU A 25 -1.43 15.51 5.47
C GLU A 25 -0.88 15.38 4.03
N GLY A 26 0.24 16.05 3.74
CA GLY A 26 0.93 15.91 2.45
C GLY A 26 1.32 14.47 2.13
N THR A 27 1.74 13.70 3.14
CA THR A 27 2.13 12.29 2.98
C THR A 27 0.93 11.41 2.58
N PHE A 28 -0.26 11.66 3.15
CA PHE A 28 -1.48 10.97 2.76
C PHE A 28 -1.94 11.35 1.35
N LEU A 29 -1.80 12.62 0.94
CA LEU A 29 -2.14 13.07 -0.41
C LEU A 29 -1.22 12.44 -1.46
N GLU A 30 0.08 12.35 -1.18
CA GLU A 30 1.05 11.68 -2.06
C GLU A 30 0.76 10.18 -2.19
N LEU A 31 0.41 9.53 -1.07
CA LEU A 31 -0.01 8.13 -1.07
C LEU A 31 -1.28 7.95 -1.91
N GLN A 32 -2.27 8.83 -1.73
CA GLN A 32 -3.52 8.79 -2.48
C GLN A 32 -3.31 8.94 -3.98
N SER A 33 -2.42 9.86 -4.39
CA SER A 33 -2.07 10.01 -5.80
C SER A 33 -1.45 8.73 -6.36
N SER A 34 -0.55 8.08 -5.62
CA SER A 34 0.11 6.84 -6.04
C SER A 34 -0.90 5.69 -6.18
N ILE A 35 -1.79 5.54 -5.20
CA ILE A 35 -2.85 4.52 -5.20
C ILE A 35 -3.85 4.74 -6.33
N LYS A 36 -4.26 5.99 -6.60
CA LYS A 36 -5.13 6.29 -7.75
C LYS A 36 -4.49 5.93 -9.09
N MET A 37 -3.19 6.11 -9.25
CA MET A 37 -2.49 5.67 -10.47
C MET A 37 -2.54 4.15 -10.59
N LEU A 38 -2.24 3.45 -9.49
CA LEU A 38 -2.28 1.98 -9.42
C LEU A 38 -3.67 1.40 -9.71
N LYS A 39 -4.76 2.03 -9.24
CA LYS A 39 -6.14 1.62 -9.55
C LYS A 39 -6.53 1.75 -11.02
N ASN A 40 -5.93 2.70 -11.74
CA ASN A 40 -6.23 2.92 -13.16
C ASN A 40 -5.45 1.97 -14.08
N ASP A 41 -4.48 1.26 -13.54
CA ASP A 41 -3.67 0.29 -14.24
C ASP A 41 -4.25 -1.11 -13.98
N HIS A 42 -4.33 -1.97 -15.00
CA HIS A 42 -4.71 -3.39 -14.81
C HIS A 42 -3.59 -4.11 -14.05
N LEU A 43 -3.62 -4.01 -12.73
CA LEU A 43 -2.74 -4.76 -11.83
C LEU A 43 -3.19 -6.23 -11.74
N ASN A 44 -2.31 -7.08 -11.24
CA ASN A 44 -2.63 -8.48 -10.95
C ASN A 44 -3.78 -8.53 -9.91
N ASP A 45 -4.86 -9.25 -10.22
CA ASP A 45 -6.07 -9.40 -9.40
C ASP A 45 -5.75 -9.76 -7.93
N ASN A 46 -4.67 -10.51 -7.70
CA ASN A 46 -4.20 -10.89 -6.37
C ASN A 46 -3.79 -9.70 -5.47
N PHE A 47 -3.57 -8.53 -6.05
CA PHE A 47 -3.15 -7.31 -5.36
C PHE A 47 -4.20 -6.20 -5.41
N GLU A 48 -5.32 -6.39 -6.13
CA GLU A 48 -6.40 -5.39 -6.18
C GLU A 48 -6.92 -5.08 -4.77
N GLY A 49 -7.18 -6.12 -3.97
CA GLY A 49 -7.61 -5.96 -2.58
C GLY A 49 -6.61 -5.18 -1.72
N THR A 50 -5.30 -5.35 -1.93
CA THR A 50 -4.27 -4.55 -1.24
C THR A 50 -4.40 -3.07 -1.59
N ILE A 51 -4.62 -2.74 -2.87
CA ILE A 51 -4.77 -1.36 -3.32
C ILE A 51 -6.05 -0.73 -2.77
N GLU A 52 -7.15 -1.48 -2.74
CA GLU A 52 -8.42 -1.02 -2.15
C GLU A 52 -8.30 -0.77 -0.65
N GLU A 53 -7.65 -1.67 0.09
CA GLU A 53 -7.42 -1.50 1.53
C GLU A 53 -6.57 -0.26 1.84
N ILE A 54 -5.53 0.02 1.04
CA ILE A 54 -4.72 1.23 1.23
C ILE A 54 -5.55 2.49 0.92
N ASP A 55 -6.40 2.46 -0.11
CA ASP A 55 -7.30 3.58 -0.44
C ASP A 55 -8.28 3.86 0.72
N ALA A 56 -8.89 2.80 1.28
CA ALA A 56 -9.76 2.90 2.44
C ALA A 56 -9.01 3.46 3.67
N PHE A 57 -7.80 2.97 3.95
CA PHE A 57 -6.96 3.50 5.02
C PHE A 57 -6.70 5.00 4.89
N ILE A 58 -6.47 5.49 3.68
CA ILE A 58 -6.28 6.92 3.45
C ILE A 58 -7.57 7.66 3.80
N ASP A 59 -8.72 7.21 3.32
CA ASP A 59 -10.00 7.90 3.54
C ASP A 59 -10.45 7.87 5.01
N GLU A 60 -10.23 6.75 5.70
CA GLU A 60 -10.57 6.55 7.10
C GLU A 60 -9.75 7.44 8.06
N ARG A 61 -8.60 7.99 7.63
CA ARG A 61 -7.79 8.89 8.47
C ARG A 61 -8.59 10.05 9.05
N LYS A 62 -9.62 10.51 8.33
CA LYS A 62 -10.49 11.63 8.73
C LYS A 62 -11.31 11.33 9.97
N ASN A 63 -11.45 10.06 10.33
CA ASN A 63 -12.19 9.60 11.50
C ASN A 63 -11.29 9.45 12.75
N SER A 64 -9.97 9.57 12.58
CA SER A 64 -8.99 9.42 13.64
C SER A 64 -8.68 10.77 14.31
N ALA A 65 -8.35 10.76 15.60
CA ALA A 65 -8.06 12.02 16.31
C ALA A 65 -6.75 12.67 15.85
N SER A 66 -5.82 11.87 15.33
CA SER A 66 -4.57 12.32 14.70
C SER A 66 -4.10 11.33 13.63
N ASN A 67 -3.27 11.81 12.71
CA ASN A 67 -2.63 10.97 11.70
C ASN A 67 -1.67 9.95 12.34
N GLU A 68 -0.98 10.33 13.41
CA GLU A 68 -0.08 9.47 14.17
C GLU A 68 -0.83 8.29 14.79
N GLU A 69 -1.97 8.55 15.43
CA GLU A 69 -2.81 7.50 16.02
C GLU A 69 -3.34 6.55 14.94
N HIS A 70 -3.80 7.11 13.82
CA HIS A 70 -4.27 6.34 12.67
C HIS A 70 -3.18 5.38 12.15
N ILE A 71 -1.97 5.88 11.96
CA ILE A 71 -0.81 5.09 11.51
C ILE A 71 -0.46 4.00 12.53
N VAL A 72 -0.48 4.31 13.83
CA VAL A 72 -0.18 3.34 14.88
C VAL A 72 -1.23 2.23 14.92
N TYR A 73 -2.51 2.59 14.84
CA TYR A 73 -3.64 1.66 14.83
C TYR A 73 -3.54 0.67 13.67
N HIS A 74 -3.13 1.14 12.48
CA HIS A 74 -2.97 0.30 11.29
C HIS A 74 -1.55 -0.24 11.04
N SER A 75 -0.64 -0.17 12.02
CA SER A 75 0.77 -0.53 11.84
C SER A 75 1.04 -1.95 11.31
N GLN A 76 0.19 -2.92 11.68
CA GLN A 76 0.25 -4.29 11.16
C GLN A 76 -0.17 -4.35 9.69
N ASN A 77 -1.25 -3.65 9.33
CA ASN A 77 -1.71 -3.56 7.95
C ASN A 77 -0.67 -2.88 7.06
N ILE A 78 -0.10 -1.77 7.51
CA ILE A 78 0.98 -1.05 6.80
C ILE A 78 2.16 -1.99 6.53
N SER A 79 2.53 -2.83 7.50
CA SER A 79 3.61 -3.80 7.31
C SER A 79 3.28 -4.84 6.23
N ARG A 80 2.05 -5.39 6.26
CA ARG A 80 1.59 -6.34 5.24
C ARG A 80 1.54 -5.71 3.85
N TRP A 81 1.04 -4.49 3.73
CA TRP A 81 0.96 -3.79 2.44
C TRP A 81 2.34 -3.53 1.85
N ILE A 82 3.34 -3.19 2.66
CA ILE A 82 4.74 -3.03 2.19
C ILE A 82 5.27 -4.35 1.59
N GLU A 83 4.97 -5.49 2.22
CA GLU A 83 5.34 -6.82 1.70
C GLU A 83 4.62 -7.11 0.38
N GLU A 84 3.32 -6.90 0.32
CA GLU A 84 2.50 -7.16 -0.87
C GLU A 84 2.91 -6.26 -2.05
N LEU A 85 3.15 -4.98 -1.82
CA LEU A 85 3.68 -4.09 -2.85
C LEU A 85 5.08 -4.52 -3.31
N THR A 86 5.92 -5.03 -2.41
CA THR A 86 7.24 -5.56 -2.80
C THR A 86 7.11 -6.80 -3.69
N MET A 87 6.21 -7.73 -3.34
CA MET A 87 5.94 -8.91 -4.17
C MET A 87 5.43 -8.51 -5.56
N LEU A 88 4.53 -7.54 -5.65
CA LEU A 88 4.03 -7.04 -6.93
C LEU A 88 5.13 -6.39 -7.78
N ASN A 89 6.09 -5.71 -7.16
CA ASN A 89 7.29 -5.20 -7.85
C ASN A 89 8.18 -6.33 -8.40
N ASP A 90 8.35 -7.39 -7.61
CA ASP A 90 9.23 -8.53 -7.93
C ASP A 90 8.62 -9.43 -9.01
N GLU A 91 7.30 -9.65 -8.98
CA GLU A 91 6.55 -10.30 -10.07
C GLU A 91 6.72 -9.55 -11.39
N GLN A 92 6.64 -8.20 -11.37
CA GLN A 92 6.90 -7.38 -12.55
C GLN A 92 8.37 -7.39 -12.98
N SER A 93 9.29 -7.66 -12.06
CA SER A 93 10.74 -7.75 -12.32
C SER A 93 11.19 -9.13 -12.78
N GLY A 94 10.29 -10.11 -12.90
CA GLY A 94 10.58 -11.48 -13.33
C GLY A 94 11.21 -12.37 -12.25
N VAL A 95 11.18 -11.93 -10.98
CA VAL A 95 11.62 -12.73 -9.82
C VAL A 95 10.38 -13.43 -9.24
N THR A 96 10.12 -14.65 -9.69
CA THR A 96 8.98 -15.45 -9.23
C THR A 96 9.16 -15.86 -7.77
N ILE A 97 8.53 -15.14 -6.85
CA ILE A 97 8.27 -15.65 -5.50
C ILE A 97 6.95 -16.43 -5.58
N ASP A 98 6.96 -17.70 -5.19
CA ASP A 98 5.81 -18.62 -5.31
C ASP A 98 4.63 -18.14 -4.43
N TYR A 99 3.76 -17.29 -5.00
CA TYR A 99 2.61 -16.65 -4.32
C TYR A 99 1.53 -17.66 -3.85
N LYS A 100 1.58 -18.91 -4.34
CA LYS A 100 0.54 -19.94 -4.14
C LYS A 100 0.39 -20.49 -2.71
N GLN A 101 1.15 -19.99 -1.72
CA GLN A 101 1.10 -20.51 -0.34
C GLN A 101 0.25 -19.70 0.67
N ARG A 102 -0.31 -18.54 0.31
CA ARG A 102 -1.30 -17.86 1.18
C ARG A 102 -2.71 -18.35 0.86
N GLY A 103 -3.11 -19.43 1.52
CA GLY A 103 -4.47 -19.97 1.46
C GLY A 103 -5.52 -18.94 1.91
N GLY A 104 -6.56 -18.81 1.08
CA GLY A 104 -7.92 -18.37 1.44
C GLY A 104 -8.04 -17.04 2.18
N ARG A 105 -8.25 -15.95 1.44
CA ARG A 105 -9.10 -14.86 1.95
C ARG A 105 -10.54 -15.18 1.53
N GLU A 106 -11.39 -15.53 2.49
CA GLU A 106 -12.82 -15.28 2.34
C GLU A 106 -13.01 -13.76 2.48
N ILE A 107 -13.73 -13.19 1.51
CA ILE A 107 -14.12 -11.76 1.44
C ILE A 107 -15.19 -11.49 2.50
#